data_AF-A0A6M0P2B3-F1
#
_entry.id   AF-A0A6M0P2B3-F1
#
_cell.length_a   1.000
_cell.length_b   1.000
_cell.length_c   1.000
_cell.angle_alpha   90.00
_cell.angle_beta   90.00
_cell.angle_gamma   90.00
#
_symmetry.space_group_name_H-M   'P 1'
#
loop_
_entity.id
_entity.type
_entity.pdbx_description
1 polymer ?
#
loop_
_entity_poly.entity_id
_entity_poly.type
_entity_poly.pdbx_seq_one_letter_code
_entity_poly.pdbx_strand_id
1 'polypeptide(L)'
;MSIINIFRNYIEEHHPHLAWKDWKADVRVLPADDIRNEELKARIPNEFKGELKFWILFYDGGASNVVYLLQDKQGIENIGIGLLKEGELVKPISLV
;
A
#
# COMPACT_ATOMS: atom_id res chain seq x y z
N MET A 1 4.07 1.14 -14.49
CA MET A 1 2.62 0.81 -14.51
C MET A 1 1.90 1.77 -13.56
N SER A 2 0.68 2.23 -13.88
CA SER A 2 -0.03 3.18 -13.00
C SER A 2 -0.30 2.57 -11.62
N ILE A 3 -0.15 3.34 -10.55
CA ILE A 3 -0.44 2.93 -9.16
C ILE A 3 -1.87 2.39 -9.01
N ILE A 4 -2.83 2.96 -9.76
CA ILE A 4 -4.23 2.53 -9.77
C ILE A 4 -4.37 1.14 -10.42
N ASN A 5 -3.60 0.85 -11.46
CA ASN A 5 -3.65 -0.47 -12.10
C ASN A 5 -3.05 -1.54 -11.19
N ILE A 6 -1.96 -1.22 -10.48
CA ILE A 6 -1.36 -2.11 -9.48
C ILE A 6 -2.37 -2.43 -8.40
N PHE A 7 -3.04 -1.40 -7.87
CA PHE A 7 -4.12 -1.56 -6.90
C PHE A 7 -5.25 -2.46 -7.41
N ARG A 8 -5.80 -2.18 -8.61
CA ARG A 8 -6.90 -2.95 -9.18
C ARG A 8 -6.52 -4.41 -9.38
N ASN A 9 -5.39 -4.67 -10.02
CA ASN A 9 -4.90 -6.03 -10.26
C ASN A 9 -4.72 -6.80 -8.95
N TYR A 10 -4.12 -6.17 -7.93
CA TYR A 10 -3.94 -6.76 -6.62
C TYR A 10 -5.28 -7.15 -5.95
N ILE A 11 -6.27 -6.27 -6.00
CA ILE A 11 -7.58 -6.53 -5.40
C ILE A 11 -8.34 -7.60 -6.18
N GLU A 12 -8.34 -7.53 -7.51
CA GLU A 12 -9.01 -8.53 -8.34
C GLU A 12 -8.41 -9.93 -8.16
N GLU A 13 -7.08 -10.02 -8.07
CA GLU A 13 -6.38 -11.30 -7.94
C GLU A 13 -6.45 -11.89 -6.53
N HIS A 14 -6.25 -11.06 -5.49
CA HIS A 14 -6.07 -11.56 -4.13
C HIS A 14 -7.26 -11.32 -3.21
N HIS A 15 -8.09 -10.32 -3.50
CA HIS A 15 -9.23 -9.93 -2.66
C HIS A 15 -10.48 -9.61 -3.48
N PRO A 16 -10.95 -10.51 -4.36
CA PRO A 16 -12.03 -10.22 -5.32
C PRO A 16 -13.34 -9.78 -4.65
N HIS A 17 -13.58 -10.20 -3.41
CA HIS A 17 -14.72 -9.78 -2.60
C HIS A 17 -14.72 -8.27 -2.25
N LEU A 18 -13.59 -7.58 -2.44
CA LEU A 18 -13.43 -6.14 -2.21
C LEU A 18 -13.38 -5.31 -3.51
N ALA A 19 -13.37 -5.95 -4.69
CA ALA A 19 -13.19 -5.26 -5.97
C ALA A 19 -14.26 -4.21 -6.28
N TRP A 20 -15.48 -4.43 -5.79
CA TRP A 20 -16.64 -3.57 -6.06
C TRP A 20 -16.90 -2.51 -4.98
N LYS A 21 -15.98 -2.32 -4.04
CA LYS A 21 -16.10 -1.26 -3.03
C LYS A 21 -15.79 0.10 -3.65
N ASP A 22 -16.42 1.13 -3.10
CA ASP A 22 -16.10 2.51 -3.45
C ASP A 22 -14.86 2.96 -2.65
N TRP A 23 -13.70 2.82 -3.28
CA TRP A 23 -12.41 3.08 -2.66
C TRP A 23 -12.05 4.56 -2.70
N LYS A 24 -11.63 5.07 -1.55
CA LYS A 24 -11.06 6.39 -1.32
C LYS A 24 -9.56 6.24 -1.10
N ALA A 25 -8.79 7.24 -1.48
CA ALA A 25 -7.35 7.27 -1.29
C ALA A 25 -6.95 8.48 -0.43
N ASP A 26 -6.20 8.22 0.63
CA ASP A 26 -5.42 9.23 1.35
C ASP A 26 -3.94 9.03 0.97
N VAL A 27 -3.27 10.11 0.57
CA VAL A 27 -1.90 10.06 0.05
C VAL A 27 -1.03 10.91 0.94
N ARG A 28 -0.01 10.27 1.52
CA ARG A 28 0.94 10.93 2.41
C ARG A 28 2.34 10.78 1.88
N VAL A 29 3.15 11.81 2.11
CA VAL A 29 4.60 11.73 1.88
C VAL A 29 5.25 11.74 3.25
N LEU A 30 6.00 10.69 3.56
CA LEU A 30 6.72 10.58 4.82
C LEU A 30 8.08 9.89 4.63
N PRO A 31 9.08 10.21 5.47
CA PRO A 31 10.33 9.45 5.54
C PRO A 31 10.05 7.97 5.80
N ALA A 32 10.84 7.08 5.16
CA ALA A 32 10.75 5.64 5.43
C ALA A 32 10.97 5.30 6.92
N ASP A 33 11.78 6.10 7.61
CA ASP A 33 12.07 5.94 9.04
C ASP A 33 10.88 6.23 9.96
N ASP A 34 9.91 7.04 9.51
CA ASP A 34 8.72 7.40 10.28
C ASP A 34 7.62 6.32 10.25
N ILE A 35 7.78 5.27 9.44
CA ILE A 35 6.86 4.14 9.37
C ILE A 35 7.06 3.28 10.62
N ARG A 36 6.02 3.24 11.48
CA ARG A 36 6.03 2.50 12.76
C ARG A 36 5.63 1.03 12.64
N ASN A 37 5.01 0.63 11.53
CA ASN A 37 4.64 -0.76 11.33
C ASN A 37 5.89 -1.51 10.83
N GLU A 38 6.46 -2.35 11.69
CA GLU A 38 7.71 -3.07 11.41
C GLU A 38 7.59 -4.03 10.21
N GLU A 39 6.43 -4.65 10.01
CA GLU A 39 6.21 -5.54 8.86
C GLU A 39 6.20 -4.77 7.53
N LEU A 40 5.63 -3.55 7.53
CA LEU A 40 5.72 -2.64 6.39
C LEU A 40 7.15 -2.15 6.18
N LYS A 41 7.85 -1.79 7.27
CA LYS A 41 9.21 -1.29 7.21
C LYS A 41 10.18 -2.33 6.63
N ALA A 42 10.03 -3.60 6.99
CA ALA A 42 10.82 -4.71 6.46
C ALA A 42 10.66 -4.94 4.95
N ARG A 43 9.63 -4.37 4.31
CA ARG A 43 9.38 -4.47 2.87
C ARG A 43 10.00 -3.33 2.07
N ILE A 44 10.46 -2.28 2.73
CA ILE A 44 11.16 -1.17 2.09
C ILE A 44 12.61 -1.62 1.88
N PRO A 45 13.17 -1.51 0.66
CA PRO A 45 14.57 -1.82 0.42
C PRO A 45 15.47 -1.03 1.37
N ASN A 46 16.42 -1.70 2.03
CA ASN A 46 17.33 -1.08 3.01
C ASN A 46 18.15 0.08 2.44
N GLU A 47 18.32 0.12 1.12
CA GLU A 47 19.04 1.17 0.39
C GLU A 47 18.20 2.44 0.19
N PHE A 48 16.88 2.36 0.41
CA PHE A 48 15.98 3.48 0.28
C PHE A 48 16.14 4.45 1.45
N LYS A 49 16.82 5.57 1.21
CA LYS A 49 17.09 6.63 2.22
C LYS A 49 16.27 7.90 2.01
N GLY A 50 15.08 7.77 1.41
CA GLY A 50 14.25 8.90 0.98
C GLY A 50 12.89 9.00 1.68
N GLU A 51 12.10 9.93 1.18
CA GLU A 51 10.67 9.99 1.46
C GLU A 51 9.90 9.04 0.53
N LEU A 52 8.90 8.39 1.08
CA LEU A 52 7.97 7.53 0.36
C LEU A 52 6.65 8.24 0.19
N LYS A 53 6.02 8.03 -0.97
CA LYS A 53 4.61 8.30 -1.15
C LYS A 53 3.82 7.07 -0.71
N PHE A 54 3.13 7.21 0.40
CA PHE A 54 2.29 6.19 1.02
C PHE A 54 0.84 6.42 0.61
N TRP A 55 0.29 5.49 -0.15
CA TRP A 55 -1.10 5.48 -0.57
C TRP A 55 -1.89 4.59 0.39
N ILE A 56 -2.87 5.19 1.06
CA ILE A 56 -3.78 4.55 2.01
C ILE A 56 -5.13 4.46 1.32
N LEU A 57 -5.49 3.29 0.81
CA LEU A 57 -6.80 3.06 0.20
C LEU A 57 -7.75 2.42 1.19
N PHE A 58 -8.94 2.99 1.33
CA PHE A 58 -9.98 2.53 2.26
C PHE A 58 -11.37 2.74 1.65
N TYR A 59 -12.40 2.14 2.23
CA TYR A 59 -13.78 2.33 1.80
C TYR A 59 -14.72 2.44 3.00
N ASP A 60 -15.90 3.03 2.81
CA ASP A 60 -16.87 3.20 3.89
C ASP A 60 -17.36 1.85 4.42
N GLY A 61 -17.36 1.69 5.75
CA GLY A 61 -17.66 0.41 6.42
C GLY A 61 -16.49 -0.56 6.49
N GLY A 62 -15.34 -0.23 5.90
CA GLY A 62 -14.11 -1.00 5.93
C GLY A 62 -13.12 -0.52 7.00
N ALA A 63 -13.57 -0.03 8.16
CA ALA A 63 -12.73 0.65 9.16
C ALA A 63 -11.47 -0.13 9.58
N SER A 64 -11.46 -1.45 9.41
CA SER A 64 -10.34 -2.33 9.71
C SER A 64 -9.58 -2.86 8.47
N ASN A 65 -10.04 -2.56 7.26
CA ASN A 65 -9.45 -3.04 6.00
C ASN A 65 -8.90 -1.88 5.19
N VAL A 66 -7.58 -1.76 5.13
CA VAL A 66 -6.88 -0.71 4.41
C VAL A 66 -5.86 -1.33 3.47
N VAL A 67 -5.84 -0.92 2.21
CA VAL A 67 -4.78 -1.34 1.29
C VAL A 67 -3.71 -0.27 1.33
N TYR A 68 -2.48 -0.65 1.62
CA TYR A 68 -1.34 0.25 1.52
C TYR A 68 -0.62 0.02 0.20
N LEU A 69 -0.05 1.10 -0.32
CA LEU A 69 0.76 1.11 -1.52
C LEU A 69 1.97 2.03 -1.29
N LEU A 70 3.17 1.46 -1.43
CA LEU A 70 4.43 2.16 -1.28
C LEU A 70 4.96 2.53 -2.65
N GLN A 71 5.28 3.81 -2.81
CA GLN A 71 5.86 4.34 -4.03
C GLN A 71 7.00 5.29 -3.65
N ASP A 72 8.01 5.43 -4.51
CA ASP A 72 8.98 6.51 -4.33
C ASP A 72 8.27 7.89 -4.38
N LYS A 73 8.94 8.92 -3.87
CA LYS A 73 8.40 10.29 -3.87
C LYS A 73 8.01 10.80 -5.26
N GLN A 74 8.79 10.45 -6.28
CA GLN A 74 8.64 10.91 -7.66
C GLN A 74 7.48 10.21 -8.38
N GLY A 75 7.01 9.09 -7.84
CA GLY A 75 5.95 8.27 -8.41
C GLY A 75 6.44 7.32 -9.53
N ILE A 76 7.74 7.06 -9.61
CA ILE A 76 8.34 6.30 -10.71
C ILE A 76 8.33 4.79 -10.36
N GLU A 77 8.87 4.44 -9.20
CA GLU A 77 8.99 3.09 -8.70
C GLU A 77 7.90 2.78 -7.68
N ASN A 78 7.23 1.65 -7.88
CA ASN A 78 6.27 1.10 -6.92
C ASN A 78 7.00 0.02 -6.15
N ILE A 79 7.02 0.13 -4.82
CA ILE A 79 7.88 -0.68 -3.95
C ILE A 79 7.10 -1.89 -3.42
N GLY A 80 5.86 -1.69 -3.02
CA GLY A 80 5.05 -2.78 -2.50
C GLY A 80 3.60 -2.42 -2.28
N ILE A 81 2.78 -3.45 -2.15
CA ILE A 81 1.33 -3.36 -1.91
C ILE A 81 0.92 -4.44 -0.93
N GLY A 82 -0.11 -4.17 -0.13
CA GLY A 82 -0.75 -5.21 0.65
C GLY A 82 -2.02 -4.73 1.35
N LEU A 83 -2.78 -5.68 1.90
CA LEU A 83 -3.94 -5.41 2.72
C LEU A 83 -3.53 -5.43 4.19
N LEU A 84 -3.85 -4.36 4.92
CA LEU A 84 -3.90 -4.36 6.38
C LEU A 84 -5.32 -4.70 6.80
N LYS A 85 -5.48 -5.84 7.46
CA LYS A 85 -6.74 -6.28 8.04
C LYS A 85 -6.60 -6.33 9.56
N GLU A 86 -7.32 -5.47 10.27
CA GLU A 86 -7.27 -5.35 11.73
C GLU A 86 -5.83 -5.08 12.25
N GLY A 87 -5.01 -4.41 11.44
CA GLY A 87 -3.60 -4.12 11.73
C GLY A 87 -2.62 -5.21 11.28
N GLU A 88 -3.10 -6.39 10.88
CA GLU A 88 -2.26 -7.48 10.37
C GLU A 88 -2.06 -7.39 8.86
N LEU A 89 -0.84 -7.72 8.42
CA LEU A 89 -0.46 -7.67 7.01
C LEU A 89 -0.90 -8.95 6.27
N VAL A 90 -1.86 -8.80 5.37
CA VAL A 90 -2.42 -9.89 4.57
C VAL A 90 -1.98 -9.76 3.11
N LYS A 91 -1.38 -10.84 2.59
CA LYS A 91 -0.90 -10.93 1.19
C LYS A 91 -0.05 -9.71 0.76
N PRO A 92 1.05 -9.38 1.46
CA PRO A 92 1.96 -8.34 0.99
C PRO A 92 2.73 -8.82 -0.24
N ILE A 93 2.95 -7.91 -1.19
CA ILE A 93 3.72 -8.14 -2.41
C ILE A 93 4.81 -7.07 -2.51
N SER A 94 6.04 -7.51 -2.72
CA SER A 94 7.15 -6.66 -3.14
C SER A 94 7.12 -6.55 -4.67
N LEU A 95 7.17 -5.32 -5.18
CA LEU A 95 7.10 -5.01 -6.62
C LEU A 95 8.47 -4.68 -7.22
N VAL A 96 9.50 -4.59 -6.35
CA VAL A 96 10.93 -4.41 -6.64
C VAL A 96 11.70 -5.68 -6.33
#